data_AF-A0A2S8ZNB2-F1
#
_entry.id   AF-A0A2S8ZNB2-F1
#
_cell.length_a   1.000
_cell.length_b   1.000
_cell.length_c   1.000
_cell.angle_alpha   90.00
_cell.angle_beta   90.00
_cell.angle_gamma   90.00
#
_symmetry.space_group_name_H-M   'P 1'
#
loop_
_entity.id
_entity.type
_entity.pdbx_description
1 polymer ?
#
loop_
_entity_poly.entity_id
_entity_poly.type
_entity_poly.pdbx_seq_one_letter_code
_entity_poly.pdbx_strand_id
1 'polypeptide(L)'
;MGTMNDLGVELRFGIPAFRFVLPPGWVQHLPTNAAQEDDVKRASAIFRQANRPDLDAEFRGLMAQTNQAMARTKVFAIYRQEQVEMDELLPMSITASALSAADGENLDGWVSDAFRTKGAQFLDEDAPHIVRWRSEPQRPANARRIEGVGGRTLTYVIPAPGTQRRKALVFTTTIVIPDGDVVPGEVVDSLELLSDAMISTFTWERELEEPVLPAALDRGDSVD
;
A
#
# COMPACT_ATOMS: atom_id res chain seq x y z
N MET A 1 6.16 -15.47 -16.09
CA MET A 1 6.73 -14.14 -16.43
C MET A 1 5.66 -13.14 -16.04
N GLY A 2 5.84 -12.41 -14.93
CA GLY A 2 4.81 -11.49 -14.44
C GLY A 2 4.61 -10.32 -15.39
N THR A 3 3.37 -9.87 -15.53
CA THR A 3 3.05 -8.65 -16.28
C THR A 3 3.78 -7.47 -15.64
N MET A 4 4.39 -6.58 -16.41
CA MET A 4 5.10 -5.40 -15.89
C MET A 4 4.28 -4.14 -16.17
N ASN A 5 4.35 -3.14 -15.28
CA ASN A 5 3.85 -1.80 -15.60
C ASN A 5 4.94 -0.95 -16.30
N ASP A 6 4.60 0.29 -16.64
CA ASP A 6 5.48 1.27 -17.31
C ASP A 6 6.64 1.80 -16.43
N LEU A 7 6.62 1.53 -15.12
CA LEU A 7 7.75 1.71 -14.20
C LEU A 7 8.70 0.49 -14.18
N GLY A 8 8.42 -0.56 -14.95
CA GLY A 8 9.14 -1.83 -14.90
C GLY A 8 8.87 -2.63 -13.62
N VAL A 9 7.78 -2.32 -12.91
CA VAL A 9 7.34 -3.01 -11.69
C VAL A 9 6.54 -4.24 -12.10
N GLU A 10 6.93 -5.42 -11.62
CA GLU A 10 6.14 -6.65 -11.79
C GLU A 10 4.80 -6.49 -11.06
N LEU A 11 3.70 -6.78 -11.75
CA LEU A 11 2.36 -6.76 -11.18
C LEU A 11 2.33 -7.71 -9.98
N ARG A 12 2.15 -7.12 -8.80
CA ARG A 12 1.98 -7.79 -7.49
C ARG A 12 3.18 -8.64 -7.03
N PHE A 13 4.28 -8.78 -7.79
CA PHE A 13 5.50 -9.51 -7.37
C PHE A 13 5.26 -10.94 -6.84
N GLY A 14 4.29 -11.64 -7.45
CA GLY A 14 3.86 -12.97 -7.01
C GLY A 14 3.17 -12.99 -5.64
N ILE A 15 2.54 -11.88 -5.26
CA ILE A 15 1.49 -11.82 -4.23
C ILE A 15 0.16 -12.25 -4.89
N PRO A 16 -0.58 -13.20 -4.29
CA PRO A 16 -1.87 -13.62 -4.82
C PRO A 16 -2.88 -12.48 -4.96
N ALA A 17 -3.92 -12.69 -5.77
CA ALA A 17 -5.02 -11.75 -5.82
C ALA A 17 -5.72 -11.64 -4.47
N PHE A 18 -6.22 -10.45 -4.16
CA PHE A 18 -6.88 -10.15 -2.90
C PHE A 18 -7.91 -9.06 -3.12
N ARG A 19 -8.83 -8.95 -2.17
CA ARG A 19 -9.82 -7.88 -2.10
C ARG A 19 -10.00 -7.41 -0.67
N PHE A 20 -10.40 -6.16 -0.52
CA PHE A 20 -10.85 -5.55 0.73
C PHE A 20 -11.83 -4.43 0.37
N VAL A 21 -12.61 -3.98 1.33
CA VAL A 21 -13.63 -2.96 1.13
C VAL A 21 -13.01 -1.57 1.21
N LEU A 22 -13.27 -0.77 0.18
CA LEU A 22 -12.96 0.64 0.14
C LEU A 22 -14.24 1.44 0.41
N PRO A 23 -14.19 2.49 1.25
CA PRO A 23 -15.32 3.41 1.40
C PRO A 23 -15.63 4.12 0.07
N PRO A 24 -16.85 4.66 -0.10
CA PRO A 24 -17.17 5.52 -1.23
C PRO A 24 -16.14 6.65 -1.41
N GLY A 25 -15.80 6.96 -2.66
CA GLY A 25 -14.79 7.96 -3.01
C GLY A 25 -13.35 7.47 -2.96
N TRP A 26 -13.06 6.28 -2.41
CA TRP A 26 -11.70 5.70 -2.46
C TRP A 26 -11.48 4.92 -3.76
N VAL A 27 -10.35 5.18 -4.40
CA VAL A 27 -9.99 4.59 -5.70
C VAL A 27 -8.61 3.95 -5.62
N GLN A 28 -8.45 2.83 -6.34
CA GLN A 28 -7.14 2.21 -6.55
C GLN A 28 -6.44 2.85 -7.75
N HIS A 29 -5.21 3.28 -7.54
CA HIS A 29 -4.28 3.70 -8.57
C HIS A 29 -3.13 2.70 -8.68
N LEU A 30 -2.64 2.51 -9.91
CA LEU A 30 -1.38 1.84 -10.14
C LEU A 30 -0.25 2.86 -10.02
N PRO A 31 0.89 2.51 -9.38
CA PRO A 31 2.07 3.37 -9.38
C PRO A 31 2.67 3.31 -10.79
N THR A 32 2.25 4.22 -11.68
CA THR A 32 2.73 4.32 -13.07
C THR A 32 3.40 5.66 -13.31
N ASN A 33 4.27 5.75 -14.32
CA ASN A 33 4.85 7.04 -14.74
C ASN A 33 3.74 8.01 -15.15
N ALA A 34 2.76 7.53 -15.92
CA ALA A 34 1.66 8.35 -16.40
C ALA A 34 0.82 8.96 -15.25
N ALA A 35 0.43 8.16 -14.25
CA ALA A 35 -0.36 8.65 -13.12
C ALA A 35 0.41 9.70 -12.30
N GLN A 36 1.72 9.51 -12.15
CA GLN A 36 2.58 10.45 -11.46
C GLN A 36 2.77 11.76 -12.25
N GLU A 37 2.97 11.70 -13.56
CA GLU A 37 3.03 12.91 -14.39
C GLU A 37 1.76 13.74 -14.28
N ASP A 38 0.60 13.10 -14.21
CA ASP A 38 -0.68 13.79 -14.08
C ASP A 38 -0.84 14.44 -12.70
N ASP A 39 -0.42 13.76 -11.62
CA ASP A 39 -0.34 14.35 -10.28
C ASP A 39 0.59 15.57 -10.25
N VAL A 40 1.78 15.47 -10.87
CA VAL A 40 2.73 16.59 -10.98
C VAL A 40 2.14 17.73 -11.80
N LYS A 41 1.50 17.46 -12.94
CA LYS A 41 0.87 18.49 -13.78
C LYS A 41 -0.21 19.25 -13.01
N ARG A 42 -1.07 18.54 -12.28
CA ARG A 42 -2.14 19.13 -11.45
C ARG A 42 -1.55 20.02 -10.35
N ALA A 43 -0.59 19.51 -9.59
CA ALA A 43 0.06 20.28 -8.53
C ALA A 43 0.83 21.50 -9.07
N SER A 44 1.58 21.34 -10.18
CA SER A 44 2.26 22.44 -10.87
C SER A 44 1.29 23.55 -11.27
N ALA A 45 0.07 23.22 -11.72
CA ALA A 45 -0.93 24.22 -12.08
C ALA A 45 -1.37 25.04 -10.86
N ILE A 46 -1.60 24.39 -9.72
CA ILE A 46 -1.97 25.03 -8.45
C ILE A 46 -0.84 25.97 -7.97
N PHE A 47 0.41 25.49 -7.95
CA PHE A 47 1.54 26.31 -7.50
C PHE A 47 1.79 27.53 -8.40
N ARG A 48 1.60 27.39 -9.71
CA ARG A 48 1.68 28.52 -10.64
C ARG A 48 0.60 29.55 -10.38
N GLN A 49 -0.65 29.13 -10.18
CA GLN A 49 -1.75 30.03 -9.82
C GLN A 49 -1.47 30.78 -8.50
N ALA A 50 -0.80 30.13 -7.55
CA ALA A 50 -0.39 30.73 -6.28
C ALA A 50 0.91 31.57 -6.36
N ASN A 51 1.54 31.73 -7.54
CA ASN A 51 2.84 32.36 -7.71
C ASN A 51 3.96 31.75 -6.82
N ARG A 52 3.98 30.42 -6.70
CA ARG A 52 4.94 29.64 -5.88
C ARG A 52 5.81 28.68 -6.73
N PRO A 53 6.66 29.20 -7.64
CA PRO A 53 7.52 28.36 -8.47
C PRO A 53 8.59 27.59 -7.65
N ASP A 54 8.92 28.08 -6.45
CA ASP A 54 9.77 27.39 -5.48
C ASP A 54 9.16 26.05 -5.05
N LEU A 55 7.86 26.03 -4.75
CA LEU A 55 7.14 24.82 -4.36
C LEU A 55 6.97 23.83 -5.52
N ASP A 56 6.81 24.33 -6.76
CA ASP A 56 6.74 23.46 -7.95
C ASP A 56 8.05 22.67 -8.13
N ALA A 57 9.20 23.32 -8.01
CA ALA A 57 10.50 22.66 -8.11
C ALA A 57 10.73 21.64 -6.99
N GLU A 58 10.37 21.99 -5.75
CA GLU A 58 10.51 21.11 -4.58
C GLU A 58 9.58 19.88 -4.69
N PHE A 59 8.32 20.08 -5.09
CA PHE A 59 7.33 19.01 -5.25
C PHE A 59 7.75 17.99 -6.32
N ARG A 60 8.28 18.45 -7.46
CA ARG A 60 8.81 17.54 -8.50
C ARG A 60 9.96 16.69 -7.99
N GLY A 61 10.88 17.29 -7.23
CA GLY A 61 11.99 16.57 -6.61
C GLY A 61 11.51 15.51 -5.62
N LEU A 62 10.53 15.84 -4.78
CA LEU A 62 9.92 14.90 -3.85
C LEU A 62 9.22 13.75 -4.56
N MET A 63 8.48 14.03 -5.64
CA MET A 63 7.78 12.97 -6.38
C MET A 63 8.74 11.99 -7.06
N ALA A 64 9.85 12.49 -7.61
CA ALA A 64 10.88 11.64 -8.19
C ALA A 64 11.51 10.70 -7.13
N GLN A 65 11.78 11.21 -5.92
CA GLN A 65 12.29 10.40 -4.81
C GLN A 65 11.28 9.35 -4.35
N THR A 66 10.02 9.77 -4.20
CA THR A 66 8.91 8.89 -3.77
C THR A 66 8.75 7.71 -4.73
N ASN A 67 8.86 7.94 -6.05
CA ASN A 67 8.82 6.86 -7.04
C ASN A 67 9.96 5.87 -6.90
N GLN A 68 11.18 6.36 -6.73
CA GLN A 68 12.33 5.47 -6.53
C GLN A 68 12.14 4.62 -5.28
N ALA A 69 11.57 5.19 -4.22
CA ALA A 69 11.22 4.45 -3.01
C ALA A 69 10.13 3.41 -3.28
N MET A 70 9.04 3.77 -3.98
CA MET A 70 7.96 2.85 -4.34
C MET A 70 8.44 1.66 -5.17
N ALA A 71 9.29 1.91 -6.18
CA ALA A 71 9.88 0.85 -6.99
C ALA A 71 10.78 -0.08 -6.16
N ARG A 72 11.65 0.48 -5.29
CA ARG A 72 12.53 -0.30 -4.41
C ARG A 72 11.75 -1.15 -3.39
N THR A 73 10.66 -0.61 -2.87
CA THR A 73 9.81 -1.26 -1.87
C THR A 73 8.73 -2.14 -2.48
N LYS A 74 8.74 -2.34 -3.81
CA LYS A 74 7.80 -3.22 -4.52
C LYS A 74 6.33 -2.82 -4.31
N VAL A 75 6.06 -1.51 -4.25
CA VAL A 75 4.68 -0.99 -4.23
C VAL A 75 4.02 -1.26 -5.58
N PHE A 76 2.81 -1.80 -5.56
CA PHE A 76 2.07 -2.16 -6.77
C PHE A 76 0.62 -1.63 -6.78
N ALA A 77 0.13 -1.06 -5.69
CA ALA A 77 -1.14 -0.33 -5.66
C ALA A 77 -1.11 0.80 -4.63
N ILE A 78 -1.86 1.86 -4.92
CA ILE A 78 -2.07 3.03 -4.06
C ILE A 78 -3.59 3.24 -3.95
N TYR A 79 -4.10 3.45 -2.74
CA TYR A 79 -5.50 3.73 -2.46
C TYR A 79 -5.58 5.11 -1.80
N ARG A 80 -6.42 5.98 -2.35
CA ARG A 80 -6.68 7.33 -1.84
C ARG A 80 -8.06 7.79 -2.27
N GLN A 81 -8.58 8.85 -1.65
CA GLN A 81 -9.81 9.47 -2.11
C GLN A 81 -9.61 10.18 -3.46
N GLU A 82 -10.62 10.08 -4.32
CA GLU A 82 -10.74 10.81 -5.57
C GLU A 82 -12.16 11.37 -5.66
N GLN A 83 -12.33 12.50 -6.36
CA GLN A 83 -13.64 13.12 -6.62
C GLN A 83 -14.44 13.50 -5.36
N VAL A 84 -13.73 13.80 -4.26
CA VAL A 84 -14.31 14.39 -3.04
C VAL A 84 -14.04 15.89 -3.00
N GLU A 85 -14.95 16.64 -2.39
CA GLU A 85 -14.75 18.08 -2.16
C GLU A 85 -13.54 18.30 -1.22
N MET A 86 -12.90 19.47 -1.33
CA MET A 86 -11.64 19.73 -0.62
C MET A 86 -11.76 19.74 0.91
N ASP A 87 -12.93 20.08 1.44
CA ASP A 87 -13.25 20.04 2.86
C ASP A 87 -13.57 18.63 3.38
N GLU A 88 -13.85 17.68 2.48
CA GLU A 88 -14.08 16.27 2.79
C GLU A 88 -12.85 15.37 2.52
N LEU A 89 -11.80 15.95 1.92
CA LEU A 89 -10.57 15.25 1.61
C LEU A 89 -9.79 14.91 2.89
N LEU A 90 -9.63 13.61 3.14
CA LEU A 90 -8.83 13.10 4.24
C LEU A 90 -7.35 13.10 3.87
N PRO A 91 -6.45 13.50 4.77
CA PRO A 91 -5.00 13.52 4.53
C PRO A 91 -4.40 12.10 4.68
N MET A 92 -5.01 11.11 4.03
CA MET A 92 -4.69 9.69 4.21
C MET A 92 -4.53 8.99 2.86
N SER A 93 -3.52 8.14 2.76
CA SER A 93 -3.36 7.21 1.64
C SER A 93 -2.89 5.85 2.14
N ILE A 94 -3.16 4.80 1.37
CA ILE A 94 -2.72 3.43 1.66
C ILE A 94 -1.94 2.92 0.47
N THR A 95 -0.77 2.32 0.69
CA THR A 95 -0.01 1.64 -0.36
C THR A 95 -0.01 0.14 -0.08
N ALA A 96 -0.01 -0.67 -1.15
CA ALA A 96 0.20 -2.10 -1.08
C ALA A 96 1.52 -2.47 -1.74
N SER A 97 2.34 -3.24 -1.02
CA SER A 97 3.64 -3.71 -1.50
C SER A 97 3.91 -5.18 -1.18
N ALA A 98 4.85 -5.76 -1.90
CA ALA A 98 5.29 -7.13 -1.69
C ALA A 98 6.57 -7.18 -0.86
N LEU A 99 6.53 -7.94 0.23
CA LEU A 99 7.70 -8.28 1.02
C LEU A 99 8.13 -9.72 0.70
N SER A 100 9.43 -9.93 0.53
CA SER A 100 10.03 -11.26 0.33
C SER A 100 11.15 -11.45 1.34
N ALA A 101 11.21 -12.63 1.95
CA ALA A 101 12.35 -13.00 2.77
C ALA A 101 13.64 -13.09 1.93
N ALA A 102 14.79 -13.00 2.59
CA ALA A 102 16.06 -13.35 1.97
C ALA A 102 16.07 -14.85 1.60
N ASP A 103 16.92 -15.22 0.64
CA ASP A 103 16.90 -16.55 0.03
C ASP A 103 16.98 -17.67 1.09
N GLY A 104 15.99 -18.57 1.07
CA GLY A 104 15.89 -19.72 1.96
C GLY A 104 15.31 -19.43 3.35
N GLU A 105 15.17 -18.17 3.74
CA GLU A 105 14.62 -17.77 5.04
C GLU A 105 13.09 -17.53 4.97
N ASN A 106 12.45 -17.43 6.14
CA ASN A 106 11.08 -16.97 6.28
C ASN A 106 11.04 -15.60 6.98
N LEU A 107 9.88 -14.95 7.00
CA LEU A 107 9.70 -13.63 7.59
C LEU A 107 9.53 -13.65 9.12
N ASP A 108 9.61 -14.81 9.78
CA ASP A 108 9.29 -14.95 11.21
C ASP A 108 10.23 -14.10 12.08
N GLY A 109 11.52 -14.03 11.73
CA GLY A 109 12.50 -13.20 12.44
C GLY A 109 12.20 -11.70 12.34
N TRP A 110 11.81 -11.24 11.15
CA TRP A 110 11.45 -9.84 10.90
C TRP A 110 10.15 -9.45 11.60
N VAL A 111 9.14 -10.31 11.58
CA VAL A 111 7.88 -10.10 12.31
C VAL A 111 8.14 -10.11 13.82
N SER A 112 8.91 -11.08 14.32
CA SER A 112 9.28 -11.17 15.74
C SER A 112 10.02 -9.91 16.20
N ASP A 113 10.88 -9.35 15.36
CA ASP A 113 11.54 -8.08 15.66
C ASP A 113 10.54 -6.92 15.75
N ALA A 114 9.57 -6.84 14.84
CA ALA A 114 8.52 -5.82 14.90
C ALA A 114 7.71 -5.89 16.21
N PHE A 115 7.39 -7.10 16.71
CA PHE A 115 6.75 -7.26 18.04
C PHE A 115 7.63 -6.73 19.17
N ARG A 116 8.94 -7.00 19.15
CA ARG A 116 9.86 -6.57 20.20
C ARG A 116 10.17 -5.07 20.15
N THR A 117 10.35 -4.50 18.97
CA THR A 117 10.97 -3.18 18.79
C THR A 117 9.99 -2.10 18.33
N LYS A 118 8.89 -2.49 17.68
CA LYS A 118 7.92 -1.55 17.10
C LYS A 118 6.56 -1.57 17.79
N GLY A 119 6.40 -2.41 18.82
CA GLY A 119 5.12 -2.60 19.50
C GLY A 119 4.07 -3.21 18.57
N ALA A 120 4.49 -4.14 17.70
CA ALA A 120 3.54 -4.83 16.84
C ALA A 120 2.55 -5.67 17.63
N GLN A 121 1.35 -5.78 17.09
CA GLN A 121 0.22 -6.53 17.63
C GLN A 121 -0.58 -7.14 16.48
N PHE A 122 -1.47 -8.08 16.77
CA PHE A 122 -2.48 -8.47 15.79
C PHE A 122 -3.51 -7.36 15.61
N LEU A 123 -4.07 -7.23 14.41
CA LEU A 123 -5.02 -6.16 14.07
C LEU A 123 -6.24 -6.17 15.00
N ASP A 124 -6.89 -7.33 15.11
CA ASP A 124 -7.99 -7.62 16.03
C ASP A 124 -8.04 -9.14 16.33
N GLU A 125 -8.96 -9.55 17.20
CA GLU A 125 -9.13 -10.97 17.59
C GLU A 125 -9.65 -11.85 16.44
N ASP A 126 -10.39 -11.28 15.50
CA ASP A 126 -11.02 -11.97 14.37
C ASP A 126 -10.09 -12.08 13.14
N ALA A 127 -9.01 -11.30 13.10
CA ALA A 127 -7.98 -11.26 12.09
C ALA A 127 -6.57 -11.49 12.68
N PRO A 128 -6.33 -12.62 13.39
CA PRO A 128 -5.05 -12.90 14.08
C PRO A 128 -3.89 -13.18 13.10
N HIS A 129 -4.13 -13.12 11.80
CA HIS A 129 -3.13 -13.31 10.75
C HIS A 129 -2.60 -11.97 10.20
N ILE A 130 -3.19 -10.85 10.61
CA ILE A 130 -2.76 -9.50 10.21
C ILE A 130 -1.97 -8.89 11.37
N VAL A 131 -0.67 -8.70 11.17
CA VAL A 131 0.19 -8.02 12.15
C VAL A 131 0.24 -6.54 11.82
N ARG A 132 -0.03 -5.68 12.81
CA ARG A 132 0.05 -4.23 12.68
C ARG A 132 1.00 -3.59 13.66
N TRP A 133 1.55 -2.44 13.30
CA TRP A 133 2.15 -1.50 14.25
C TRP A 133 2.03 -0.07 13.73
N ARG A 134 2.26 0.89 14.62
CA ARG A 134 2.31 2.31 14.30
C ARG A 134 3.74 2.85 14.41
N SER A 135 4.06 3.83 13.59
CA SER A 135 5.28 4.62 13.71
C SER A 135 5.00 6.08 13.41
N GLU A 136 5.67 6.96 14.13
CA GLU A 136 5.66 8.40 13.88
C GLU A 136 7.05 8.77 13.36
N PRO A 137 7.22 9.05 12.05
CA PRO A 137 8.50 9.48 11.52
C PRO A 137 8.88 10.80 12.20
N GLN A 138 9.99 10.79 12.96
CA GLN A 138 10.54 12.02 13.50
C GLN A 138 11.08 12.87 12.36
N ARG A 139 10.69 14.15 12.35
CA ARG A 139 11.21 15.14 11.42
C ARG A 139 12.73 15.23 11.55
N PRO A 140 13.50 14.99 10.46
CA PRO A 140 14.92 15.33 10.44
C PRO A 140 15.08 16.84 10.65
N ALA A 141 16.00 17.26 11.51
CA ALA A 141 16.19 18.67 11.87
C ALA A 141 16.49 19.61 10.68
N ASN A 142 16.86 19.05 9.52
CA ASN A 142 17.20 19.73 8.27
C ASN A 142 16.24 19.44 7.10
N ALA A 143 15.07 18.84 7.35
CA ALA A 143 14.12 18.51 6.29
C ALA A 143 13.60 19.76 5.57
N ARG A 144 13.50 19.70 4.23
CA ARG A 144 12.90 20.77 3.41
C ARG A 144 11.42 20.95 3.74
N ARG A 145 10.79 22.04 3.26
CA ARG A 145 9.44 22.45 3.69
C ARG A 145 8.36 21.42 3.34
N ILE A 146 8.51 20.71 2.21
CA ILE A 146 7.59 19.66 1.76
C ILE A 146 8.04 18.28 2.27
N GLU A 147 9.33 18.08 2.55
CA GLU A 147 9.89 16.83 3.10
C GLU A 147 9.61 16.64 4.61
N GLY A 148 9.11 17.68 5.28
CA GLY A 148 9.02 17.77 6.73
C GLY A 148 7.64 17.60 7.33
N VAL A 149 6.62 17.17 6.58
CA VAL A 149 5.28 16.98 7.14
C VAL A 149 5.33 15.81 8.13
N GLY A 150 5.05 16.10 9.41
CA GLY A 150 4.83 15.07 10.41
C GLY A 150 3.78 14.09 9.91
N GLY A 151 3.90 12.81 10.27
CA GLY A 151 2.96 11.82 9.79
C GLY A 151 2.76 10.72 10.79
N ARG A 152 1.61 10.07 10.70
CA ARG A 152 1.41 8.78 11.35
C ARG A 152 1.39 7.71 10.29
N THR A 153 2.21 6.69 10.48
CA THR A 153 2.28 5.55 9.58
C THR A 153 1.76 4.33 10.32
N LEU A 154 0.83 3.61 9.69
CA LEU A 154 0.39 2.30 10.13
C LEU A 154 0.90 1.28 9.12
N THR A 155 1.55 0.23 9.60
CA THR A 155 1.99 -0.88 8.77
C THR A 155 1.19 -2.11 9.12
N TYR A 156 0.68 -2.81 8.11
CA TYR A 156 -0.03 -4.08 8.22
C TYR A 156 0.69 -5.12 7.39
N VAL A 157 0.88 -6.31 7.95
CA VAL A 157 1.60 -7.41 7.30
C VAL A 157 0.70 -8.62 7.28
N ILE A 158 0.49 -9.15 6.08
CA ILE A 158 -0.38 -10.30 5.83
C ILE A 158 0.42 -11.37 5.09
N PRO A 159 0.68 -12.55 5.68
CA PRO A 159 1.47 -13.59 5.03
C PRO A 159 0.75 -14.12 3.78
N ALA A 160 1.48 -14.26 2.68
CA ALA A 160 0.93 -14.81 1.46
C ALA A 160 0.72 -16.34 1.61
N PRO A 161 -0.46 -16.87 1.27
CA PRO A 161 -0.78 -18.29 1.42
C PRO A 161 0.14 -19.17 0.56
N GLY A 162 0.40 -20.40 1.00
CA GLY A 162 1.26 -21.36 0.28
C GLY A 162 2.75 -21.03 0.27
N THR A 163 3.17 -19.85 0.75
CA THR A 163 4.57 -19.41 0.69
C THR A 163 5.41 -19.82 1.90
N GLN A 164 4.83 -20.50 2.89
CA GLN A 164 5.48 -20.81 4.17
C GLN A 164 6.08 -19.55 4.83
N ARG A 165 5.35 -18.42 4.77
CA ARG A 165 5.75 -17.10 5.28
C ARG A 165 7.04 -16.53 4.65
N ARG A 166 7.39 -16.97 3.43
CA ARG A 166 8.50 -16.38 2.66
C ARG A 166 8.08 -15.13 1.88
N LYS A 167 6.79 -14.91 1.69
CA LYS A 167 6.24 -13.68 1.12
C LYS A 167 5.11 -13.12 1.99
N ALA A 168 4.95 -11.81 1.98
CA ALA A 168 3.84 -11.13 2.62
C ALA A 168 3.38 -9.93 1.79
N LEU A 169 2.09 -9.63 1.89
CA LEU A 169 1.53 -8.34 1.50
C LEU A 169 1.73 -7.37 2.66
N VAL A 170 2.25 -6.18 2.34
CA VAL A 170 2.38 -5.09 3.29
C VAL A 170 1.47 -3.96 2.86
N PHE A 171 0.51 -3.59 3.70
CA PHE A 171 -0.18 -2.32 3.57
C PHE A 171 0.51 -1.28 4.42
N THR A 172 0.76 -0.11 3.85
CA THR A 172 1.27 1.05 4.60
C THR A 172 0.28 2.19 4.45
N THR A 173 -0.38 2.55 5.54
CA THR A 173 -1.19 3.76 5.62
C THR A 173 -0.33 4.92 6.06
N THR A 174 -0.41 6.02 5.35
CA THR A 174 0.25 7.28 5.70
C THR A 174 -0.82 8.34 5.91
N ILE A 175 -0.87 8.87 7.14
CA ILE A 175 -1.67 10.03 7.52
C ILE A 175 -0.71 11.21 7.58
N VAL A 176 -0.97 12.22 6.76
CA VAL A 176 -0.17 13.44 6.64
C VAL A 176 -0.70 14.46 7.65
N ILE A 177 0.17 14.96 8.53
CA ILE A 177 -0.15 15.95 9.56
C ILE A 177 0.63 17.23 9.24
N PRO A 178 0.00 18.24 8.61
CA PRO A 178 0.65 19.47 8.20
C PRO A 178 1.45 20.14 9.32
N ASP A 179 2.63 20.67 8.97
CA ASP A 179 3.48 21.40 9.91
C ASP A 179 2.77 22.62 10.50
N GLY A 180 2.76 22.73 11.84
CA GLY A 180 2.22 23.88 12.56
C GLY A 180 0.73 23.78 12.91
N ASP A 181 0.01 22.82 12.33
CA ASP A 181 -1.36 22.51 12.72
C ASP A 181 -1.37 21.42 13.78
N VAL A 182 -1.99 21.73 14.92
CA VAL A 182 -2.37 20.69 15.88
C VAL A 182 -3.64 20.04 15.32
N VAL A 183 -3.49 19.03 14.47
CA VAL A 183 -4.61 18.15 14.15
C VAL A 183 -5.03 17.48 15.47
N PRO A 184 -6.31 17.61 15.90
CA PRO A 184 -6.75 16.98 17.15
C PRO A 184 -6.43 15.49 17.12
N GLY A 185 -5.89 14.96 18.22
CA GLY A 185 -5.54 13.54 18.32
C GLY A 185 -6.70 12.62 17.93
N GLU A 186 -7.92 12.99 18.32
CA GLU A 186 -9.15 12.28 17.97
C GLU A 186 -9.38 12.13 16.46
N VAL A 187 -8.97 13.12 15.65
CA VAL A 187 -9.08 13.05 14.18
C VAL A 187 -8.07 12.05 13.64
N VAL A 188 -6.84 12.09 14.13
CA VAL A 188 -5.79 11.13 13.74
C VAL A 188 -6.20 9.71 14.13
N ASP A 189 -6.72 9.53 15.35
CA ASP A 189 -7.17 8.24 15.86
C ASP A 189 -8.39 7.72 15.05
N SER A 190 -9.27 8.62 14.60
CA SER A 190 -10.38 8.26 13.70
C SER A 190 -9.90 7.79 12.32
N LEU A 191 -8.83 8.40 11.78
CA LEU A 191 -8.20 7.97 10.54
C LEU A 191 -7.48 6.63 10.71
N GLU A 192 -6.88 6.38 11.88
CA GLU A 192 -6.36 5.05 12.19
C GLU A 192 -7.47 4.01 12.20
N LEU A 193 -8.57 4.29 12.89
CA LEU A 193 -9.70 3.38 12.96
C LEU A 193 -10.29 3.10 11.57
N LEU A 194 -10.38 4.11 10.70
CA LEU A 194 -10.79 3.93 9.31
C LEU A 194 -9.84 2.99 8.57
N SER A 195 -8.53 3.18 8.73
CA SER A 195 -7.51 2.30 8.14
C SER A 195 -7.66 0.86 8.64
N ASP A 196 -7.76 0.66 9.96
CA ASP A 196 -7.96 -0.65 10.57
C ASP A 196 -9.23 -1.31 10.02
N ALA A 197 -10.33 -0.57 9.92
CA ALA A 197 -11.61 -1.06 9.41
C ALA A 197 -11.55 -1.44 7.91
N MET A 198 -10.80 -0.70 7.10
CA MET A 198 -10.59 -1.08 5.69
C MET A 198 -9.78 -2.38 5.60
N ILE A 199 -8.67 -2.47 6.33
CA ILE A 199 -7.76 -3.62 6.28
C ILE A 199 -8.36 -4.87 6.93
N SER A 200 -9.22 -4.75 7.95
CA SER A 200 -9.87 -5.90 8.59
C SER A 200 -10.82 -6.65 7.64
N THR A 201 -11.32 -6.00 6.60
CA THR A 201 -12.15 -6.64 5.56
C THR A 201 -11.35 -7.41 4.50
N PHE A 202 -10.02 -7.49 4.66
CA PHE A 202 -9.14 -8.16 3.74
C PHE A 202 -9.47 -9.65 3.57
N THR A 203 -9.39 -10.13 2.33
CA THR A 203 -9.33 -11.55 2.03
C THR A 203 -8.47 -11.82 0.80
N TRP A 204 -7.71 -12.92 0.86
CA TRP A 204 -7.14 -13.53 -0.33
C TRP A 204 -8.26 -14.02 -1.24
N GLU A 205 -8.11 -13.79 -2.54
CA GLU A 205 -8.94 -14.45 -3.54
C GLU A 205 -8.39 -15.85 -3.73
N ARG A 206 -9.27 -16.86 -3.71
CA ARG A 206 -8.86 -18.21 -4.10
C ARG A 206 -8.41 -18.14 -5.55
N GLU A 207 -7.18 -18.58 -5.84
CA GLU A 207 -6.87 -19.05 -7.19
C GLU A 207 -7.90 -20.12 -7.49
N LEU A 208 -8.81 -19.87 -8.43
CA LEU A 208 -9.61 -20.92 -9.01
C LEU A 208 -8.60 -21.87 -9.67
N GLU A 209 -8.31 -23.01 -9.02
CA GLU A 209 -7.82 -24.16 -9.76
C GLU A 209 -8.83 -24.39 -10.87
N GLU A 210 -8.41 -24.11 -12.11
CA GLU A 210 -9.17 -24.45 -13.30
C GLU A 210 -9.48 -25.95 -13.17
N PRO A 211 -10.76 -26.37 -13.14
CA PRO A 211 -11.07 -27.78 -12.96
C PRO A 211 -10.45 -28.52 -14.14
N VAL A 212 -9.46 -29.35 -13.85
CA VAL A 212 -8.93 -30.32 -14.82
C VAL A 212 -10.10 -31.22 -15.16
N LEU A 213 -10.79 -30.89 -16.25
CA LEU A 213 -11.81 -31.75 -16.83
C LEU A 213 -11.13 -33.10 -17.09
N PRO A 214 -11.57 -34.19 -16.46
CA PRO A 214 -11.00 -35.49 -16.74
C PRO A 214 -11.18 -35.74 -18.23
N ALA A 215 -10.06 -35.99 -18.92
CA ALA A 215 -10.06 -36.40 -20.31
C ALA A 215 -11.10 -37.52 -20.46
N ALA A 216 -12.09 -37.28 -21.30
CA ALA A 216 -13.13 -38.26 -21.58
C ALA A 216 -12.44 -39.58 -21.91
N LEU A 217 -12.62 -40.56 -21.03
CA LEU A 217 -12.23 -41.93 -21.28
C LEU A 217 -12.99 -42.36 -22.52
N ASP A 218 -12.26 -42.45 -23.62
CA ASP A 218 -12.72 -43.04 -24.88
C ASP A 218 -13.02 -44.52 -24.59
N ARG A 219 -14.24 -44.79 -24.13
CA ARG A 219 -14.79 -46.14 -24.07
C ARG A 219 -15.15 -46.53 -25.50
N GLY A 220 -14.15 -47.04 -26.20
CA GLY A 220 -14.27 -47.74 -27.47
C GLY A 220 -13.78 -49.18 -27.34
N ASP A 221 -14.34 -49.94 -26.39
CA ASP A 221 -14.46 -51.40 -26.49
C ASP A 221 -15.93 -51.66 -26.88
N SER A 222 -16.34 -52.52 -27.80
CA SER A 222 -15.74 -53.33 -28.85
C SER A 222 -16.92 -54.10 -29.51
N VAL A 223 -16.68 -54.68 -30.70
CA VAL A 223 -17.41 -55.83 -31.31
C VAL A 223 -18.80 -55.57 -31.92
N ASP A 224 -18.89 -55.53 -33.26
CA ASP A 224 -19.21 -56.68 -34.14
C ASP A 224 -18.90 -56.33 -35.62
#